data_AF-A0A0J6RUL6-F1
#
_entry.id   AF-A0A0J6RUL6-F1
#
_cell.length_a   1.000
_cell.length_b   1.000
_cell.length_c   1.000
_cell.angle_alpha   90.00
_cell.angle_beta   90.00
_cell.angle_gamma   90.00
#
_symmetry.space_group_name_H-M   'P 1'
#
loop_
_entity.id
_entity.type
_entity.pdbx_description
1 polymer ?
#
loop_
_entity_poly.entity_id
_entity_poly.type
_entity_poly.pdbx_seq_one_letter_code
_entity_poly.pdbx_strand_id
1 'polypeptide(L)'
;AVCERRVDGLQYLCPFHGQCGMQRQRQAKPQVWLIPHALLFQSRPSFIPKPDALVIDEGFTMGALPDKPARMSLDAIEQAPFEREDDGSVFSNAANDIQSARGALLRALRAHDEDGPLSREILLQRGVTKTVAANAYRLEWMRQREPGITPGMPPKARKAAAAAVAAHNKEMRLLAGLWAELRTFLEGSAAASGRLYLRYDREAECRVIERRSLGTVRTSWSAPALLLDATLPEPALLAPVLGHPVEVRADIAARWSPYVRTRQIVGAPITARKLGIIEGKEFDMPRRSVVDLMRLIRLRAALAFPRIVVVIAPQALVTKLSEIGLPENVETAHFGAVAGIDRWATAGGLICIGRLQPGPRIVEPLAGIITGEVTEALPEGEAGGAWYPRAEGGIRLASGDTVRVEHEHHPDPVAEALRWQITEAGLIQAIGRLRALRRGPDAPAFVDIINDVPLPLSVDAVVSWDEAKVGAWAEMAPEGVLLASPADIEACFPEVAPTRDKAREAVPPTMGVTS
;
A
#
# COMPACT_ATOMS: atom_id res chain seq x y z
N ALA A 1 21.31 -23.30 -10.40
CA ALA A 1 21.19 -22.05 -11.19
C ALA A 1 20.96 -22.41 -12.65
N VAL A 2 20.09 -21.69 -13.38
CA VAL A 2 19.73 -22.04 -14.78
C VAL A 2 20.71 -21.44 -15.81
N CYS A 3 21.68 -20.63 -15.36
CA CYS A 3 22.69 -20.01 -16.23
C CYS A 3 23.87 -20.94 -16.53
N GLU A 4 24.31 -21.66 -15.50
CA GLU A 4 25.42 -22.61 -15.53
C GLU A 4 25.11 -23.70 -14.49
N ARG A 5 25.36 -24.97 -14.85
CA ARG A 5 25.24 -26.11 -13.94
C ARG A 5 26.29 -27.15 -14.28
N ARG A 6 26.97 -27.70 -13.27
CA ARG A 6 27.81 -28.89 -13.42
C ARG A 6 27.04 -30.12 -12.98
N VAL A 7 26.98 -31.15 -13.83
CA VAL A 7 26.37 -32.45 -13.55
C VAL A 7 27.33 -33.52 -14.03
N ASP A 8 27.74 -34.44 -13.17
CA ASP A 8 28.65 -35.56 -13.49
C ASP A 8 29.94 -35.13 -14.22
N GLY A 9 30.52 -34.02 -13.79
CA GLY A 9 31.73 -33.45 -14.40
C GLY A 9 31.51 -32.66 -15.69
N LEU A 10 30.32 -32.71 -16.29
CA LEU A 10 29.94 -31.92 -17.48
C LEU A 10 29.39 -30.55 -17.08
N GLN A 11 29.90 -29.50 -17.73
CA GLN A 11 29.46 -28.12 -17.55
C GLN A 11 28.41 -27.77 -18.59
N TYR A 12 27.18 -27.52 -18.15
CA TYR A 12 26.09 -27.02 -18.97
C TYR A 12 26.02 -25.50 -18.86
N LEU A 13 25.93 -24.82 -20.00
CA LEU A 13 25.82 -23.36 -20.10
C LEU A 13 24.57 -22.95 -20.86
N CYS A 14 23.98 -21.83 -20.47
CA CYS A 14 22.90 -21.21 -21.23
C CYS A 14 23.41 -20.80 -22.63
N PRO A 15 22.65 -21.02 -23.72
CA PRO A 15 23.07 -20.60 -25.06
C PRO A 15 23.41 -19.11 -25.18
N PHE A 16 22.77 -18.27 -24.35
CA PHE A 16 22.99 -16.83 -24.32
C PHE A 16 24.02 -16.39 -23.27
N HIS A 17 24.71 -17.31 -22.59
CA HIS A 17 25.56 -17.00 -21.44
C HIS A 17 26.58 -15.89 -21.73
N GLY A 18 27.29 -15.97 -22.87
CA GLY A 18 28.32 -14.99 -23.25
C GLY A 18 27.80 -13.59 -23.58
N GLN A 19 26.55 -13.46 -24.04
CA GLN A 19 25.96 -12.17 -24.43
C GLN A 19 24.90 -11.64 -23.46
N CYS A 20 24.65 -12.37 -22.37
CA CYS A 20 23.62 -12.05 -21.40
C CYS A 20 23.98 -10.82 -20.56
N GLY A 21 23.10 -9.81 -20.54
CA GLY A 21 23.28 -8.61 -19.70
C GLY A 21 23.41 -8.93 -18.21
N MET A 22 22.70 -9.93 -17.70
CA MET A 22 22.81 -10.38 -16.31
C MET A 22 24.21 -10.95 -16.00
N GLN A 23 24.83 -11.68 -16.93
CA GLN A 23 26.20 -12.18 -16.73
C GLN A 23 27.22 -11.04 -16.75
N ARG A 24 27.04 -10.07 -17.66
CA ARG A 24 27.85 -8.84 -17.65
C ARG A 24 27.73 -8.09 -16.32
N GLN A 25 26.52 -7.96 -15.78
CA GLN A 25 26.29 -7.35 -14.46
C GLN A 25 26.97 -8.13 -13.34
N ARG A 26 26.92 -9.47 -13.34
CA ARG A 26 27.61 -10.31 -12.33
C ARG A 26 29.12 -10.14 -12.30
N GLN A 27 29.71 -9.82 -13.45
CA GLN A 27 31.15 -9.59 -13.59
C GLN A 27 31.54 -8.12 -13.32
N ALA A 28 30.57 -7.21 -13.38
CA ALA A 28 30.79 -5.80 -13.13
C ALA A 28 31.16 -5.57 -11.66
N LYS A 29 32.02 -4.58 -11.44
CA LYS A 29 32.44 -4.12 -10.11
C LYS A 29 32.23 -2.61 -9.99
N PRO A 30 30.98 -2.11 -10.14
CA PRO A 30 30.72 -0.70 -9.96
C PRO A 30 30.91 -0.32 -8.49
N GLN A 31 31.20 0.95 -8.25
CA GLN A 31 31.23 1.51 -6.89
C GLN A 31 29.81 1.66 -6.30
N VAL A 32 28.81 1.85 -7.16
CA VAL A 32 27.39 2.01 -6.77
C VAL A 32 26.55 0.93 -7.43
N TRP A 33 25.76 0.23 -6.63
CA TRP A 33 24.77 -0.75 -7.10
C TRP A 33 23.37 -0.18 -6.97
N LEU A 34 22.67 -0.06 -8.11
CA LEU A 34 21.25 0.29 -8.13
C LEU A 34 20.44 -1.01 -8.16
N ILE A 35 19.58 -1.20 -7.16
CA ILE A 35 18.78 -2.41 -7.00
C ILE A 35 17.33 -2.05 -6.64
N PRO A 36 16.35 -2.89 -7.01
CA PRO A 36 15.00 -2.77 -6.47
C PRO A 36 15.02 -2.99 -4.95
N HIS A 37 14.31 -2.16 -4.18
CA HIS A 37 14.24 -2.29 -2.72
C HIS A 37 13.73 -3.68 -2.27
N ALA A 38 12.89 -4.35 -3.08
CA ALA A 38 12.39 -5.70 -2.81
C ALA A 38 13.51 -6.76 -2.65
N LEU A 39 14.71 -6.52 -3.22
CA LEU A 39 15.86 -7.41 -3.00
C LEU A 39 16.40 -7.37 -1.57
N LEU A 40 16.12 -6.31 -0.80
CA LEU A 40 16.56 -6.19 0.60
C LEU A 40 15.93 -7.28 1.48
N PHE A 41 14.72 -7.76 1.16
CA PHE A 41 14.02 -8.83 1.90
C PHE A 41 14.51 -10.25 1.55
N GLN A 42 15.40 -10.36 0.56
CA GLN A 42 16.02 -11.61 0.12
C GLN A 42 17.50 -11.63 0.46
N SER A 43 18.10 -12.82 0.53
CA SER A 43 19.54 -12.93 0.73
C SER A 43 20.26 -12.26 -0.44
N ARG A 44 21.23 -11.41 -0.11
CA ARG A 44 22.02 -10.67 -1.09
C ARG A 44 22.65 -11.63 -2.10
N PRO A 45 22.52 -11.41 -3.41
CA PRO A 45 23.24 -12.18 -4.41
C PRO A 45 24.75 -12.10 -4.17
N SER A 46 25.44 -13.25 -4.24
CA SER A 46 26.86 -13.36 -3.87
C SER A 46 27.81 -12.52 -4.73
N PHE A 47 27.41 -12.16 -5.95
CA PHE A 47 28.22 -11.34 -6.87
C PHE A 47 28.17 -9.84 -6.53
N ILE A 48 27.16 -9.38 -5.78
CA ILE A 48 27.15 -8.02 -5.23
C ILE A 48 28.07 -8.05 -4.01
N PRO A 49 29.03 -7.14 -3.82
CA PRO A 49 29.81 -7.11 -2.58
C PRO A 49 28.91 -6.79 -1.36
N LYS A 50 29.40 -7.05 -0.15
CA LYS A 50 28.71 -6.54 1.05
C LYS A 50 28.74 -5.00 0.97
N PRO A 51 27.61 -4.29 1.13
CA PRO A 51 27.60 -2.83 1.06
C PRO A 51 28.32 -2.21 2.26
N ASP A 52 29.02 -1.10 2.03
CA ASP A 52 29.55 -0.23 3.10
C ASP A 52 28.47 0.71 3.64
N ALA A 53 27.49 1.07 2.81
CA ALA A 53 26.31 1.84 3.16
C ALA A 53 25.13 1.49 2.23
N LEU A 54 23.91 1.75 2.69
CA LEU A 54 22.68 1.67 1.92
C LEU A 54 22.06 3.07 1.80
N VAL A 55 21.57 3.42 0.61
CA VAL A 55 20.72 4.58 0.41
C VAL A 55 19.38 4.07 -0.10
N ILE A 56 18.31 4.35 0.64
CA ILE A 56 16.96 3.95 0.29
C ILE A 56 16.18 5.23 -0.01
N ASP A 57 15.88 5.42 -1.29
CA ASP A 57 15.04 6.50 -1.78
C ASP A 57 13.60 5.99 -1.89
N GLU A 58 12.65 6.76 -1.38
CA GLU A 58 11.23 6.43 -1.22
C GLU A 58 10.90 5.33 -0.18
N GLY A 59 9.64 5.30 0.24
CA GLY A 59 9.15 4.38 1.26
C GLY A 59 9.12 2.93 0.78
N PHE A 60 9.79 2.05 1.52
CA PHE A 60 9.85 0.59 1.24
C PHE A 60 9.15 -0.26 2.32
N THR A 61 8.77 0.35 3.45
CA THR A 61 8.21 -0.32 4.62
C THR A 61 6.93 -1.07 4.30
N MET A 62 6.06 -0.50 3.46
CA MET A 62 4.82 -1.18 3.03
C MET A 62 5.10 -2.44 2.21
N GLY A 63 6.21 -2.48 1.46
CA GLY A 63 6.64 -3.67 0.73
C GLY A 63 7.14 -4.82 1.61
N ALA A 64 7.33 -4.57 2.91
CA ALA A 64 7.63 -5.61 3.89
C ALA A 64 6.39 -6.36 4.38
N LEU A 65 5.19 -5.80 4.19
CA LEU A 65 3.93 -6.42 4.58
C LEU A 65 3.49 -7.42 3.50
N PRO A 66 3.06 -8.63 3.87
CA PRO A 66 2.61 -9.61 2.89
C PRO A 66 1.24 -9.24 2.32
N ASP A 67 1.10 -9.20 0.99
CA ASP A 67 -0.20 -8.94 0.32
C ASP A 67 -1.27 -9.96 0.72
N LYS A 68 -0.87 -11.22 0.89
CA LYS A 68 -1.73 -12.32 1.28
C LYS A 68 -1.06 -13.19 2.33
N PRO A 69 -1.84 -13.73 3.28
CA PRO A 69 -1.32 -14.71 4.22
C PRO A 69 -0.94 -16.02 3.53
N ALA A 70 0.04 -16.71 4.10
CA ALA A 70 0.26 -18.13 3.83
C ALA A 70 -0.69 -18.96 4.72
N ARG A 71 -1.43 -19.89 4.12
CA ARG A 71 -2.38 -20.77 4.83
C ARG A 71 -2.01 -22.22 4.68
N MET A 72 -2.29 -23.00 5.72
CA MET A 72 -2.15 -24.45 5.72
C MET A 72 -3.20 -25.07 6.63
N SER A 73 -3.92 -26.11 6.18
CA SER A 73 -4.85 -26.84 7.05
C SER A 73 -4.09 -27.68 8.07
N LEU A 74 -4.73 -27.96 9.20
CA LEU A 74 -4.14 -28.83 10.22
C LEU A 74 -3.91 -30.24 9.67
N ASP A 75 -4.83 -30.75 8.86
CA ASP A 75 -4.70 -32.07 8.22
C ASP A 75 -3.51 -32.13 7.26
N ALA A 76 -3.22 -31.03 6.53
CA ALA A 76 -2.04 -30.96 5.68
C ALA A 76 -0.74 -31.01 6.50
N ILE A 77 -0.72 -30.45 7.72
CA ILE A 77 0.45 -30.55 8.61
C ILE A 77 0.62 -32.00 9.11
N GLU A 78 -0.49 -32.68 9.41
CA GLU A 78 -0.51 -34.07 9.89
C GLU A 78 -0.08 -35.06 8.81
N GLN A 79 -0.53 -34.86 7.57
CA GLN A 79 -0.26 -35.74 6.44
C GLN A 79 1.06 -35.46 5.70
N ALA A 80 1.74 -34.36 6.02
CA ALA A 80 2.97 -33.96 5.31
C ALA A 80 4.06 -35.05 5.40
N PRO A 81 4.51 -35.64 4.27
CA PRO A 81 5.42 -36.78 4.29
C PRO A 81 6.84 -36.39 4.71
N PHE A 82 7.54 -37.27 5.43
CA PHE A 82 8.99 -37.15 5.63
C PHE A 82 9.72 -38.05 4.62
N GLU A 83 9.94 -37.53 3.41
CA GLU A 83 10.70 -38.21 2.36
C GLU A 83 11.93 -37.38 2.01
N ARG A 84 13.14 -37.93 2.23
CA ARG A 84 14.42 -37.36 1.76
C ARG A 84 14.78 -37.99 0.41
N GLU A 85 15.41 -37.23 -0.48
CA GLU A 85 15.78 -37.70 -1.82
C GLU A 85 16.86 -38.81 -1.83
N ASP A 86 17.60 -39.02 -0.73
CA ASP A 86 18.92 -39.66 -0.81
C ASP A 86 19.28 -40.67 0.32
N ASP A 87 18.31 -41.33 0.95
CA ASP A 87 18.65 -42.34 1.96
C ASP A 87 17.60 -43.45 2.07
N GLY A 88 18.02 -44.70 1.80
CA GLY A 88 17.26 -45.92 2.10
C GLY A 88 17.02 -46.15 3.60
N SER A 89 17.45 -45.25 4.47
CA SER A 89 17.16 -45.21 5.90
C SER A 89 16.00 -44.24 6.19
N VAL A 90 14.79 -44.79 6.07
CA VAL A 90 13.54 -44.19 6.57
C VAL A 90 13.55 -44.07 8.12
N PHE A 91 14.64 -44.46 8.79
CA PHE A 91 14.80 -44.51 10.25
C PHE A 91 15.90 -43.58 10.79
N SER A 92 16.05 -42.38 10.24
CA SER A 92 16.92 -41.37 10.85
C SER A 92 16.24 -40.69 12.05
N ASN A 93 16.97 -40.40 13.14
CA ASN A 93 16.46 -39.63 14.29
C ASN A 93 15.76 -38.31 13.86
N ALA A 94 16.19 -37.73 12.74
CA ALA A 94 15.59 -36.55 12.13
C ALA A 94 14.11 -36.71 11.73
N ALA A 95 13.71 -37.89 11.25
CA ALA A 95 12.30 -38.19 10.90
C ALA A 95 11.41 -38.19 12.15
N ASN A 96 11.88 -38.86 13.20
CA ASN A 96 11.19 -38.93 14.48
C ASN A 96 11.11 -37.56 15.16
N ASP A 97 12.19 -36.76 15.09
CA ASP A 97 12.24 -35.42 15.67
C ASP A 97 11.22 -34.48 15.01
N ILE A 98 11.16 -34.46 13.68
CA ILE A 98 10.22 -33.57 12.96
C ILE A 98 8.78 -34.02 13.14
N GLN A 99 8.52 -35.33 13.15
CA GLN A 99 7.17 -35.87 13.40
C GLN A 99 6.72 -35.55 14.83
N SER A 100 7.63 -35.67 15.80
CA SER A 100 7.36 -35.29 17.20
C SER A 100 7.08 -33.78 17.33
N ALA A 101 7.87 -32.93 16.66
CA ALA A 101 7.65 -31.48 16.66
C ALA A 101 6.30 -31.12 16.03
N ARG A 102 5.96 -31.68 14.86
CA ARG A 102 4.65 -31.46 14.22
C ARG A 102 3.50 -31.98 15.07
N GLY A 103 3.64 -33.14 15.70
CA GLY A 103 2.65 -33.67 16.63
C GLY A 103 2.43 -32.76 17.85
N ALA A 104 3.49 -32.19 18.41
CA ALA A 104 3.39 -31.20 19.49
C ALA A 104 2.66 -29.93 19.02
N LEU A 105 2.99 -29.43 17.83
CA LEU A 105 2.32 -28.29 17.22
C LEU A 105 0.84 -28.58 17.00
N LEU A 106 0.47 -29.70 16.37
CA LEU A 106 -0.93 -30.08 16.14
C LEU A 106 -1.73 -30.18 17.43
N ARG A 107 -1.16 -30.75 18.50
CA ARG A 107 -1.79 -30.78 19.82
C ARG A 107 -1.98 -29.37 20.40
N ALA A 108 -1.03 -28.47 20.19
CA ALA A 108 -1.18 -27.05 20.57
C ALA A 108 -2.27 -26.36 19.76
N LEU A 109 -2.28 -26.50 18.44
CA LEU A 109 -3.29 -25.87 17.58
C LEU A 109 -4.70 -26.37 17.91
N ARG A 110 -4.86 -27.68 18.11
CA ARG A 110 -6.14 -28.31 18.50
C ARG A 110 -6.60 -27.93 19.91
N ALA A 111 -5.69 -27.46 20.78
CA ALA A 111 -6.01 -27.02 22.14
C ALA A 111 -6.46 -25.55 22.22
N HIS A 112 -6.47 -24.80 21.10
CA HIS A 112 -7.09 -23.48 21.06
C HIS A 112 -8.59 -23.66 20.78
N ASP A 113 -9.44 -23.33 21.73
CA ASP A 113 -10.90 -23.51 21.59
C ASP A 113 -11.51 -22.55 20.55
N GLU A 114 -10.98 -21.32 20.48
CA GLU A 114 -11.47 -20.28 19.57
C GLU A 114 -10.47 -19.94 18.46
N ASP A 115 -10.98 -19.43 17.33
CA ASP A 115 -10.17 -18.83 16.29
C ASP A 115 -9.60 -17.49 16.72
N GLY A 116 -8.36 -17.22 16.36
CA GLY A 116 -7.63 -16.07 16.88
C GLY A 116 -6.13 -16.23 16.83
N PRO A 117 -5.38 -15.30 17.45
CA PRO A 117 -3.93 -15.34 17.50
C PRO A 117 -3.46 -16.55 18.32
N LEU A 118 -2.31 -17.13 17.96
CA LEU A 118 -1.74 -18.23 18.74
C LEU A 118 -1.28 -17.76 20.12
N SER A 119 -1.68 -18.49 21.15
CA SER A 119 -1.26 -18.27 22.54
C SER A 119 0.11 -18.88 22.81
N ARG A 120 1.00 -18.08 23.40
CA ARG A 120 2.32 -18.52 23.88
C ARG A 120 2.17 -19.62 24.92
N GLU A 121 1.24 -19.46 25.86
CA GLU A 121 1.03 -20.40 26.95
C GLU A 121 0.66 -21.79 26.42
N ILE A 122 -0.32 -21.86 25.51
CA ILE A 122 -0.79 -23.13 24.94
C ILE A 122 0.33 -23.82 24.16
N LEU A 123 1.13 -23.06 23.39
CA LEU A 123 2.28 -23.60 22.67
C LEU A 123 3.31 -24.23 23.62
N LEU A 124 3.68 -23.51 24.68
CA LEU A 124 4.67 -23.99 25.65
C LEU A 124 4.18 -25.20 26.44
N GLN A 125 2.91 -25.21 26.88
CA GLN A 125 2.30 -26.34 27.59
C GLN A 125 2.28 -27.63 26.76
N ARG A 126 2.26 -27.53 25.42
CA ARG A 126 2.31 -28.68 24.51
C ARG A 126 3.71 -29.00 23.98
N GLY A 127 4.74 -28.33 24.51
CA GLY A 127 6.14 -28.60 24.20
C GLY A 127 6.67 -27.89 22.95
N VAL A 128 5.92 -26.93 22.39
CA VAL A 128 6.39 -26.12 21.26
C VAL A 128 7.24 -24.98 21.81
N THR A 129 8.55 -25.20 21.91
CA THR A 129 9.52 -24.21 22.40
C THR A 129 10.30 -23.57 21.26
N LYS A 130 11.00 -22.45 21.53
CA LYS A 130 11.93 -21.81 20.59
C LYS A 130 12.93 -22.82 20.00
N THR A 131 13.50 -23.68 20.83
CA THR A 131 14.48 -24.70 20.43
C THR A 131 13.86 -25.74 19.50
N VAL A 132 12.65 -26.22 19.83
CA VAL A 132 11.91 -27.17 18.98
C VAL A 132 11.61 -26.54 17.62
N ALA A 133 11.11 -25.30 17.61
CA ALA A 133 10.83 -24.57 16.37
C ALA A 133 12.09 -24.34 15.52
N ALA A 134 13.23 -24.01 16.15
CA ALA A 134 14.51 -23.83 15.45
C ALA A 134 15.02 -25.14 14.82
N ASN A 135 14.91 -26.27 15.55
CA ASN A 135 15.30 -27.57 15.01
C ASN A 135 14.37 -28.01 13.87
N ALA A 136 13.05 -27.89 14.08
CA ALA A 136 12.05 -28.23 13.08
C ALA A 136 12.21 -27.42 11.79
N TYR A 137 12.48 -26.11 11.88
CA TYR A 137 12.81 -25.26 10.74
C TYR A 137 13.94 -25.84 9.87
N ARG A 138 15.05 -26.24 10.51
CA ARG A 138 16.21 -26.83 9.83
C ARG A 138 15.83 -28.17 9.17
N LEU A 139 15.09 -29.01 9.88
CA LEU A 139 14.65 -30.32 9.39
C LEU A 139 13.68 -30.20 8.21
N GLU A 140 12.81 -29.18 8.19
CA GLU A 140 11.95 -28.94 7.03
C GLU A 140 12.77 -28.59 5.78
N TRP A 141 13.77 -27.71 5.89
CA TRP A 141 14.63 -27.36 4.76
C TRP A 141 15.45 -28.54 4.22
N MET A 142 15.79 -29.51 5.08
CA MET A 142 16.45 -30.75 4.64
C MET A 142 15.58 -31.62 3.73
N ARG A 143 14.26 -31.38 3.66
CA ARG A 143 13.35 -32.06 2.74
C ARG A 143 13.38 -31.45 1.34
N GLN A 144 14.07 -30.34 1.09
CA GLN A 144 14.05 -29.68 -0.22
C GLN A 144 14.52 -30.63 -1.33
N ARG A 145 13.71 -30.73 -2.39
CA ARG A 145 13.99 -31.53 -3.59
C ARG A 145 14.53 -30.66 -4.71
N GLU A 146 15.61 -31.09 -5.37
CA GLU A 146 16.20 -30.34 -6.49
C GLU A 146 15.55 -30.80 -7.81
N PRO A 147 14.87 -29.91 -8.58
CA PRO A 147 14.16 -30.29 -9.80
C PRO A 147 15.06 -30.79 -10.95
N GLY A 148 16.39 -30.84 -10.80
CA GLY A 148 17.29 -31.34 -11.85
C GLY A 148 17.36 -30.46 -13.11
N ILE A 149 16.87 -29.21 -13.07
CA ILE A 149 16.84 -28.32 -14.25
C ILE A 149 18.27 -27.94 -14.67
N THR A 150 18.60 -28.20 -15.94
CA THR A 150 19.88 -27.85 -16.57
C THR A 150 19.71 -26.74 -17.63
N PRO A 151 20.76 -25.95 -17.89
CA PRO A 151 20.79 -25.06 -19.05
C PRO A 151 20.58 -25.81 -20.37
N GLY A 152 19.84 -25.21 -21.31
CA GLY A 152 19.52 -25.83 -22.61
C GLY A 152 18.37 -26.86 -22.58
N MET A 153 17.86 -27.21 -21.39
CA MET A 153 16.70 -28.09 -21.26
C MET A 153 15.47 -27.52 -22.00
N PRO A 154 14.80 -28.30 -22.88
CA PRO A 154 13.63 -27.83 -23.61
C PRO A 154 12.54 -27.29 -22.67
N PRO A 155 11.80 -26.23 -23.04
CA PRO A 155 10.79 -25.61 -22.17
C PRO A 155 9.78 -26.60 -21.57
N LYS A 156 9.35 -27.60 -22.35
CA LYS A 156 8.43 -28.67 -21.91
C LYS A 156 9.05 -29.55 -20.82
N ALA A 157 10.29 -30.00 -21.02
CA ALA A 157 11.02 -30.82 -20.04
C ALA A 157 11.29 -30.04 -18.75
N ARG A 158 11.69 -28.76 -18.86
CA ARG A 158 11.89 -27.88 -17.72
C ARG A 158 10.61 -27.68 -16.90
N LYS A 159 9.47 -27.49 -17.57
CA LYS A 159 8.17 -27.37 -16.90
C LYS A 159 7.79 -28.65 -16.16
N ALA A 160 8.00 -29.81 -16.79
CA ALA A 160 7.74 -31.11 -16.17
C ALA A 160 8.63 -31.36 -14.94
N ALA A 161 9.92 -31.08 -15.05
CA ALA A 161 10.89 -31.21 -13.95
C ALA A 161 10.57 -30.29 -12.76
N ALA A 162 10.21 -29.03 -13.04
CA ALA A 162 9.73 -28.11 -12.00
C ALA A 162 8.45 -28.60 -11.33
N ALA A 163 7.49 -29.10 -12.12
CA ALA A 163 6.21 -29.59 -11.63
C ALA A 163 6.36 -30.82 -10.74
N ALA A 164 7.30 -31.72 -11.05
CA ALA A 164 7.54 -32.95 -10.29
C ALA A 164 7.89 -32.71 -8.80
N VAL A 165 8.55 -31.59 -8.49
CA VAL A 165 8.93 -31.23 -7.10
C VAL A 165 8.11 -30.06 -6.54
N ALA A 166 7.24 -29.44 -7.32
CA ALA A 166 6.59 -28.17 -6.99
C ALA A 166 5.72 -28.27 -5.73
N ALA A 167 4.85 -29.29 -5.66
CA ALA A 167 3.94 -29.50 -4.54
C ALA A 167 4.70 -29.72 -3.23
N HIS A 168 5.66 -30.67 -3.24
CA HIS A 168 6.53 -30.97 -2.11
C HIS A 168 7.32 -29.75 -1.61
N ASN A 169 7.99 -29.05 -2.52
CA ASN A 169 8.78 -27.86 -2.17
C ASN A 169 7.90 -26.68 -1.73
N LYS A 170 6.63 -26.61 -2.17
CA LYS A 170 5.67 -25.61 -1.67
C LYS A 170 5.28 -25.93 -0.24
N GLU A 171 4.89 -27.16 0.05
CA GLU A 171 4.54 -27.63 1.39
C GLU A 171 5.71 -27.43 2.38
N MET A 172 6.92 -27.87 2.00
CA MET A 172 8.14 -27.67 2.79
C MET A 172 8.35 -26.19 3.13
N ARG A 173 8.21 -25.28 2.16
CA ARG A 173 8.37 -23.83 2.41
C ARG A 173 7.30 -23.26 3.32
N LEU A 174 6.07 -23.76 3.26
CA LEU A 174 4.98 -23.35 4.16
C LEU A 174 5.32 -23.74 5.61
N LEU A 175 5.70 -25.00 5.83
CA LEU A 175 6.07 -25.51 7.15
C LEU A 175 7.34 -24.84 7.69
N ALA A 176 8.39 -24.72 6.87
CA ALA A 176 9.61 -24.00 7.26
C ALA A 176 9.29 -22.53 7.61
N GLY A 177 8.45 -21.87 6.83
CA GLY A 177 8.00 -20.51 7.13
C GLY A 177 7.25 -20.41 8.46
N LEU A 178 6.38 -21.39 8.76
CA LEU A 178 5.66 -21.48 10.03
C LEU A 178 6.61 -21.65 11.22
N TRP A 179 7.56 -22.59 11.13
CA TRP A 179 8.54 -22.81 12.20
C TRP A 179 9.46 -21.60 12.41
N ALA A 180 9.81 -20.88 11.34
CA ALA A 180 10.59 -19.64 11.45
C ALA A 180 9.84 -18.56 12.23
N GLU A 181 8.54 -18.39 11.98
CA GLU A 181 7.71 -17.45 12.74
C GLU A 181 7.48 -17.90 14.18
N LEU A 182 7.20 -19.20 14.42
CA LEU A 182 7.08 -19.74 15.77
C LEU A 182 8.36 -19.51 16.58
N ARG A 183 9.53 -19.73 15.98
CA ARG A 183 10.82 -19.44 16.62
C ARG A 183 10.94 -17.98 17.02
N THR A 184 10.56 -17.06 16.12
CA THR A 184 10.64 -15.62 16.34
C THR A 184 9.66 -15.18 17.44
N PHE A 185 8.41 -15.65 17.39
CA PHE A 185 7.40 -15.38 18.41
C PHE A 185 7.83 -15.91 19.79
N LEU A 186 8.35 -17.14 19.86
CA LEU A 186 8.76 -17.76 21.12
C LEU A 186 10.06 -17.19 21.70
N GLU A 187 10.86 -16.51 20.88
CA GLU A 187 12.01 -15.72 21.34
C GLU A 187 11.59 -14.43 22.05
N GLY A 188 10.49 -13.80 21.63
CA GLY A 188 9.88 -12.66 22.31
C GLY A 188 9.13 -13.05 23.58
N SER A 189 8.47 -12.07 24.20
CA SER A 189 7.69 -12.21 25.45
C SER A 189 6.17 -12.07 25.28
N ALA A 190 5.69 -11.73 24.07
CA ALA A 190 4.28 -11.50 23.80
C ALA A 190 3.41 -12.72 24.16
N ALA A 191 2.26 -12.47 24.80
CA ALA A 191 1.33 -13.51 25.22
C ALA A 191 0.63 -14.18 24.03
N ALA A 192 0.38 -13.43 22.96
CA ALA A 192 -0.26 -13.91 21.74
C ALA A 192 0.46 -13.36 20.50
N SER A 193 0.43 -14.12 19.41
CA SER A 193 1.16 -13.76 18.18
C SER A 193 0.38 -12.76 17.31
N GLY A 194 1.04 -11.68 16.90
CA GLY A 194 0.53 -10.77 15.86
C GLY A 194 0.70 -11.27 14.42
N ARG A 195 1.33 -12.45 14.22
CA ARG A 195 1.70 -12.99 12.88
C ARG A 195 1.14 -14.38 12.59
N LEU A 196 0.69 -15.10 13.61
CA LEU A 196 0.19 -16.48 13.52
C LEU A 196 -1.22 -16.54 14.10
N TYR A 197 -2.19 -16.93 13.27
CA TYR A 197 -3.60 -17.02 13.63
C TYR A 197 -4.19 -18.37 13.25
N LEU A 198 -5.12 -18.87 14.06
CA LEU A 198 -6.06 -19.92 13.66
C LEU A 198 -7.32 -19.28 13.10
N ARG A 199 -7.80 -19.83 11.98
CA ARG A 199 -9.04 -19.41 11.33
C ARG A 199 -9.77 -20.60 10.74
N TYR A 200 -11.09 -20.55 10.75
CA TYR A 200 -11.93 -21.46 9.99
C TYR A 200 -12.04 -20.95 8.55
N ASP A 201 -11.55 -21.75 7.60
CA ASP A 201 -11.71 -21.48 6.18
C ASP A 201 -13.06 -22.07 5.74
N ARG A 202 -14.01 -21.19 5.39
CA ARG A 202 -15.37 -21.59 4.99
C ARG A 202 -15.41 -22.27 3.63
N GLU A 203 -14.45 -21.98 2.73
CA GLU A 203 -14.42 -22.60 1.41
C GLU A 203 -13.90 -24.02 1.48
N ALA A 204 -12.88 -24.24 2.31
CA ALA A 204 -12.29 -25.57 2.54
C ALA A 204 -12.93 -26.35 3.70
N GLU A 205 -13.94 -25.78 4.36
CA GLU A 205 -14.64 -26.32 5.54
C GLU A 205 -13.71 -26.87 6.65
N CYS A 206 -12.54 -26.26 6.83
CA CYS A 206 -11.53 -26.74 7.77
C CYS A 206 -10.82 -25.60 8.51
N ARG A 207 -10.23 -25.94 9.65
CA ARG A 207 -9.38 -24.99 10.37
C ARG A 207 -8.01 -24.91 9.73
N VAL A 208 -7.54 -23.69 9.49
CA VAL A 208 -6.24 -23.38 8.93
C VAL A 208 -5.41 -22.57 9.90
N ILE A 209 -4.10 -22.78 9.87
CA ILE A 209 -3.14 -21.83 10.41
C ILE A 209 -2.80 -20.81 9.33
N GLU A 210 -2.92 -19.55 9.69
CA GLU A 210 -2.64 -18.39 8.86
C GLU A 210 -1.36 -17.70 9.35
N ARG A 211 -0.38 -17.53 8.45
CA ARG A 211 0.91 -16.90 8.73
C ARG A 211 1.07 -15.63 7.90
N ARG A 212 1.39 -14.52 8.57
CA ARG A 212 1.76 -13.24 7.96
C ARG A 212 3.13 -12.80 8.45
N SER A 213 4.17 -13.24 7.73
CA SER A 213 5.55 -12.90 8.04
C SER A 213 5.88 -11.48 7.64
N LEU A 214 6.52 -10.72 8.52
CA LEU A 214 7.11 -9.43 8.19
C LEU A 214 8.39 -9.64 7.36
N GLY A 215 8.53 -8.89 6.27
CA GLY A 215 9.79 -8.75 5.54
C GLY A 215 10.78 -7.92 6.34
N THR A 216 11.95 -8.47 6.65
CA THR A 216 13.05 -7.71 7.27
C THR A 216 14.23 -7.67 6.31
N VAL A 217 14.94 -6.55 6.26
CA VAL A 217 16.19 -6.42 5.52
C VAL A 217 17.15 -7.51 5.98
N ARG A 218 17.56 -8.38 5.06
CA ARG A 218 18.37 -9.54 5.42
C ARG A 218 19.74 -9.09 5.91
N THR A 219 20.27 -9.80 6.90
CA THR A 219 21.59 -9.54 7.50
C THR A 219 22.73 -9.50 6.47
N SER A 220 22.59 -10.17 5.33
CA SER A 220 23.52 -10.11 4.20
C SER A 220 23.66 -8.71 3.57
N TRP A 221 22.68 -7.83 3.80
CA TRP A 221 22.65 -6.43 3.38
C TRP A 221 23.03 -5.46 4.52
N SER A 222 23.31 -5.96 5.72
CA SER A 222 23.53 -5.12 6.91
C SER A 222 24.70 -4.14 6.71
N ALA A 223 24.37 -2.85 6.73
CA ALA A 223 25.24 -1.69 6.65
C ALA A 223 24.49 -0.45 7.19
N PRO A 224 25.18 0.65 7.55
CA PRO A 224 24.54 1.93 7.82
C PRO A 224 23.63 2.35 6.66
N ALA A 225 22.39 2.76 6.97
CA ALA A 225 21.39 3.10 5.97
C ALA A 225 20.97 4.57 6.09
N LEU A 226 20.96 5.29 4.97
CA LEU A 226 20.35 6.60 4.80
C LEU A 226 18.99 6.41 4.11
N LEU A 227 17.92 6.82 4.77
CA LEU A 227 16.56 6.78 4.22
C LEU A 227 16.17 8.19 3.81
N LEU A 228 15.70 8.33 2.57
CA LEU A 228 15.23 9.58 1.99
C LEU A 228 13.77 9.38 1.56
N ASP A 229 12.85 10.08 2.23
CA ASP A 229 11.43 10.01 1.90
C ASP A 229 10.76 11.34 2.27
N ALA A 230 9.90 11.84 1.39
CA ALA A 230 9.08 13.03 1.65
C ALA A 230 8.02 12.79 2.72
N THR A 231 7.67 11.53 2.95
CA THR A 231 6.65 11.07 3.89
C THR A 231 7.20 9.95 4.76
N LEU A 232 8.42 10.12 5.28
CA LEU A 232 9.14 9.09 6.03
C LEU A 232 8.26 8.57 7.20
N PRO A 233 8.05 7.25 7.32
CA PRO A 233 7.30 6.67 8.43
C PRO A 233 7.98 6.89 9.77
N GLU A 234 7.20 6.80 10.85
CA GLU A 234 7.77 6.86 12.19
C GLU A 234 8.81 5.73 12.40
N PRO A 235 9.86 5.97 13.20
CA PRO A 235 10.89 4.97 13.50
C PRO A 235 10.33 3.61 13.97
N ALA A 236 9.18 3.61 14.66
CA ALA A 236 8.50 2.39 15.10
C ALA A 236 8.06 1.48 13.95
N LEU A 237 7.76 2.03 12.77
CA LEU A 237 7.46 1.24 11.57
C LEU A 237 8.72 0.81 10.82
N LEU A 238 9.77 1.64 10.85
CA LEU A 238 11.00 1.41 10.10
C LEU A 238 11.93 0.40 10.77
N ALA A 239 12.12 0.49 12.09
CA ALA A 239 13.10 -0.31 12.81
C ALA A 239 12.85 -1.83 12.72
N PRO A 240 11.60 -2.34 12.84
CA PRO A 240 11.33 -3.77 12.66
C PRO A 240 11.62 -4.29 11.24
N VAL A 241 11.43 -3.43 10.24
CA VAL A 241 11.69 -3.76 8.83
C VAL A 241 13.18 -3.68 8.50
N LEU A 242 13.91 -2.70 9.02
CA LEU A 242 15.36 -2.59 8.84
C LEU A 242 16.15 -3.61 9.66
N GLY A 243 15.61 -4.02 10.82
CA GLY A 243 16.33 -4.84 11.79
C GLY A 243 17.39 -4.07 12.60
N HIS A 244 17.33 -2.73 12.59
CA HIS A 244 18.25 -1.83 13.30
C HIS A 244 17.49 -0.62 13.88
N PRO A 245 18.02 0.04 14.93
CA PRO A 245 17.50 1.31 15.41
C PRO A 245 17.52 2.39 14.32
N VAL A 246 16.51 3.27 14.33
CA VAL A 246 16.34 4.36 13.37
C VAL A 246 16.24 5.68 14.11
N GLU A 247 16.95 6.69 13.62
CA GLU A 247 16.92 8.06 14.13
C GLU A 247 16.60 9.02 12.98
N VAL A 248 15.68 9.95 13.22
CA VAL A 248 15.39 11.04 12.28
C VAL A 248 16.48 12.10 12.41
N ARG A 249 17.37 12.17 11.41
CA ARG A 249 18.48 13.14 11.38
C ARG A 249 18.06 14.54 10.95
N ALA A 250 17.05 14.63 10.09
CA ALA A 250 16.52 15.88 9.60
C ALA A 250 15.05 15.70 9.21
N ASP A 251 14.22 16.65 9.63
CA ASP A 251 12.85 16.85 9.13
C ASP A 251 12.79 18.26 8.54
N ILE A 252 12.66 18.33 7.22
CA ILE A 252 12.83 19.58 6.46
C ILE A 252 11.49 19.95 5.83
N ALA A 253 10.82 20.94 6.41
CA ALA A 253 9.63 21.53 5.82
C ALA A 253 10.00 22.31 4.54
N ALA A 254 9.59 21.80 3.39
CA ALA A 254 9.85 22.44 2.11
C ALA A 254 8.84 23.58 1.87
N ARG A 255 9.32 24.81 1.70
CA ARG A 255 8.47 25.97 1.37
C ARG A 255 8.09 25.92 -0.11
N TRP A 256 6.79 25.86 -0.39
CA TRP A 256 6.29 25.88 -1.77
C TRP A 256 6.56 27.21 -2.46
N SER A 257 6.63 27.14 -3.79
CA SER A 257 6.82 28.32 -4.63
C SER A 257 5.66 29.31 -4.44
N PRO A 258 5.93 30.64 -4.38
CA PRO A 258 4.88 31.66 -4.30
C PRO A 258 3.98 31.72 -5.55
N TYR A 259 4.37 31.02 -6.62
CA TYR A 259 3.58 30.88 -7.85
C TYR A 259 2.59 29.70 -7.80
N VAL A 260 2.45 29.05 -6.65
CA VAL A 260 1.44 28.02 -6.42
C VAL A 260 0.44 28.51 -5.38
N ARG A 261 -0.84 28.58 -5.76
CA ARG A 261 -1.92 28.89 -4.82
C ARG A 261 -2.62 27.63 -4.36
N THR A 262 -2.61 27.39 -3.06
CA THR A 262 -3.14 26.18 -2.43
C THR A 262 -4.33 26.52 -1.57
N ARG A 263 -5.46 25.85 -1.79
CA ARG A 263 -6.59 25.90 -0.87
C ARG A 263 -7.04 24.52 -0.45
N GLN A 264 -7.43 24.40 0.81
CA GLN A 264 -8.10 23.21 1.31
C GLN A 264 -9.60 23.50 1.47
N ILE A 265 -10.43 22.64 0.88
CA ILE A 265 -11.87 22.76 0.82
C ILE A 265 -12.47 21.74 1.78
N VAL A 266 -13.00 22.24 2.90
CA VAL A 266 -13.49 21.42 4.04
C VAL A 266 -15.01 21.28 4.03
N GLY A 267 -15.54 20.25 4.69
CA GLY A 267 -16.97 19.97 4.80
C GLY A 267 -17.60 19.38 3.53
N ALA A 268 -16.78 18.95 2.56
CA ALA A 268 -17.27 18.45 1.28
C ALA A 268 -17.96 17.07 1.41
N PRO A 269 -19.07 16.81 0.68
CA PRO A 269 -19.81 15.55 0.74
C PRO A 269 -19.14 14.42 -0.06
N ILE A 270 -17.88 14.12 0.27
CA ILE A 270 -16.94 13.27 -0.50
C ILE A 270 -16.73 11.86 0.08
N THR A 271 -17.55 11.41 1.04
CA THR A 271 -17.50 10.02 1.51
C THR A 271 -18.00 9.06 0.43
N ALA A 272 -17.52 7.81 0.43
CA ALA A 272 -17.93 6.81 -0.57
C ALA A 272 -19.46 6.68 -0.67
N ARG A 273 -20.16 6.74 0.47
CA ARG A 273 -21.63 6.77 0.53
C ARG A 273 -22.24 8.00 -0.12
N LYS A 274 -21.72 9.20 0.19
CA LYS A 274 -22.25 10.48 -0.36
C LYS A 274 -21.97 10.64 -1.85
N LEU A 275 -20.88 10.04 -2.36
CA LEU A 275 -20.54 10.01 -3.78
C LEU A 275 -21.25 8.88 -4.55
N GLY A 276 -21.81 7.90 -3.84
CA GLY A 276 -22.43 6.71 -4.44
C GLY A 276 -21.40 5.87 -5.18
N ILE A 277 -20.28 5.57 -4.50
CA ILE A 277 -19.15 4.77 -4.99
C ILE A 277 -18.82 3.61 -4.04
N ILE A 278 -19.82 3.16 -3.27
CA ILE A 278 -19.69 1.96 -2.43
C ILE A 278 -19.67 0.75 -3.35
N GLU A 279 -18.63 -0.08 -3.23
CA GLU A 279 -18.49 -1.32 -4.00
C GLU A 279 -19.69 -2.25 -3.80
N GLY A 280 -20.16 -2.89 -4.88
CA GLY A 280 -21.29 -3.81 -4.85
C GLY A 280 -22.68 -3.17 -4.66
N LYS A 281 -22.77 -1.83 -4.71
CA LYS A 281 -24.06 -1.11 -4.70
C LYS A 281 -24.19 -0.20 -5.92
N GLU A 282 -25.21 -0.46 -6.74
CA GLU A 282 -25.61 0.43 -7.81
C GLU A 282 -26.46 1.59 -7.27
N PHE A 283 -26.32 2.76 -7.90
CA PHE A 283 -27.08 3.96 -7.57
C PHE A 283 -27.65 4.54 -8.86
N ASP A 284 -28.97 4.71 -8.92
CA ASP A 284 -29.71 5.05 -10.15
C ASP A 284 -29.36 6.40 -10.79
N MET A 285 -28.71 7.32 -10.08
CA MET A 285 -28.38 8.66 -10.58
C MET A 285 -27.03 9.19 -10.06
N PRO A 286 -26.33 10.07 -10.80
CA PRO A 286 -25.21 10.82 -10.27
C PRO A 286 -25.67 11.61 -9.03
N ARG A 287 -25.01 11.36 -7.89
CA ARG A 287 -25.29 12.10 -6.66
C ARG A 287 -25.01 13.58 -6.91
N ARG A 288 -25.81 14.48 -6.32
CA ARG A 288 -25.61 15.93 -6.40
C ARG A 288 -24.17 16.37 -6.12
N SER A 289 -23.51 15.70 -5.17
CA SER A 289 -22.09 15.89 -4.85
C SER A 289 -21.15 15.69 -6.06
N VAL A 290 -21.40 14.69 -6.91
CA VAL A 290 -20.61 14.43 -8.12
C VAL A 290 -20.84 15.51 -9.16
N VAL A 291 -22.08 15.98 -9.32
CA VAL A 291 -22.42 17.10 -10.21
C VAL A 291 -21.70 18.38 -9.77
N ASP A 292 -21.77 18.71 -8.48
CA ASP A 292 -21.12 19.91 -7.93
C ASP A 292 -19.58 19.83 -8.05
N LEU A 293 -18.98 18.64 -7.88
CA LEU A 293 -17.55 18.42 -8.13
C LEU A 293 -17.20 18.60 -9.61
N MET A 294 -18.01 18.06 -10.53
CA MET A 294 -17.79 18.20 -11.97
C MET A 294 -17.81 19.67 -12.39
N ARG A 295 -18.75 20.47 -11.87
CA ARG A 295 -18.83 21.91 -12.11
C ARG A 295 -17.60 22.65 -11.63
N LEU A 296 -17.10 22.31 -10.44
CA LEU A 296 -15.86 22.87 -9.94
C LEU A 296 -14.66 22.50 -10.84
N ILE A 297 -14.58 21.25 -11.28
CA ILE A 297 -13.54 20.78 -12.21
C ILE A 297 -13.62 21.55 -13.53
N ARG A 298 -14.81 21.70 -14.12
CA ARG A 298 -15.07 22.44 -15.37
C ARG A 298 -14.61 23.88 -15.27
N LEU A 299 -14.98 24.58 -14.19
CA LEU A 299 -14.51 25.95 -13.96
C LEU A 299 -12.99 26.04 -13.85
N ARG A 300 -12.37 25.14 -13.05
CA ARG A 300 -10.93 25.13 -12.87
C ARG A 300 -10.16 24.81 -14.16
N ALA A 301 -10.69 23.90 -14.96
CA ALA A 301 -10.16 23.54 -16.26
C ALA A 301 -10.21 24.72 -17.24
N ALA A 302 -11.35 25.42 -17.31
CA ALA A 302 -11.51 26.62 -18.14
C ALA A 302 -10.53 27.74 -17.75
N LEU A 303 -10.37 28.01 -16.45
CA LEU A 303 -9.45 29.05 -15.96
C LEU A 303 -7.97 28.71 -16.19
N ALA A 304 -7.63 27.43 -16.33
CA ALA A 304 -6.25 26.98 -16.56
C ALA A 304 -5.91 26.80 -18.04
N PHE A 305 -6.90 26.86 -18.93
CA PHE A 305 -6.74 26.60 -20.36
C PHE A 305 -5.66 27.50 -20.98
N PRO A 306 -4.78 26.99 -21.87
CA PRO A 306 -4.77 25.64 -22.44
C PRO A 306 -4.00 24.59 -21.60
N ARG A 307 -3.60 24.90 -20.37
CA ARG A 307 -2.81 23.98 -19.55
C ARG A 307 -3.68 22.90 -18.92
N ILE A 308 -3.05 21.74 -18.70
CA ILE A 308 -3.71 20.59 -18.09
C ILE A 308 -4.03 20.86 -16.62
N VAL A 309 -5.22 20.45 -16.19
CA VAL A 309 -5.60 20.29 -14.78
C VAL A 309 -5.63 18.80 -14.45
N VAL A 310 -4.99 18.41 -13.35
CA VAL A 310 -4.95 17.02 -12.92
C VAL A 310 -5.97 16.79 -11.81
N VAL A 311 -6.85 15.81 -11.98
CA VAL A 311 -7.79 15.37 -10.94
C VAL A 311 -7.33 14.03 -10.36
N ILE A 312 -7.03 14.01 -9.06
CA ILE A 312 -6.64 12.79 -8.34
C ILE A 312 -7.70 12.46 -7.30
N ALA A 313 -8.29 11.26 -7.37
CA ALA A 313 -9.39 10.85 -6.50
C ALA A 313 -9.45 9.32 -6.29
N PRO A 314 -10.40 8.76 -5.50
CA PRO A 314 -10.59 7.31 -5.46
C PRO A 314 -10.96 6.77 -6.84
N GLN A 315 -10.48 5.57 -7.18
CA GLN A 315 -10.65 4.97 -8.51
C GLN A 315 -12.11 4.98 -8.98
N ALA A 316 -13.05 4.57 -8.14
CA ALA A 316 -14.47 4.55 -8.47
C ALA A 316 -15.05 5.96 -8.77
N LEU A 317 -14.54 7.02 -8.13
CA LEU A 317 -14.92 8.39 -8.47
C LEU A 317 -14.31 8.81 -9.81
N VAL A 318 -13.05 8.48 -10.07
CA VAL A 318 -12.39 8.77 -11.36
C VAL A 318 -13.13 8.13 -12.53
N THR A 319 -13.52 6.85 -12.40
CA THR A 319 -14.31 6.14 -13.40
C THR A 319 -15.62 6.89 -13.66
N LYS A 320 -16.37 7.20 -12.60
CA LYS A 320 -17.65 7.91 -12.70
C LYS A 320 -17.53 9.31 -13.32
N LEU A 321 -16.49 10.07 -12.97
CA LEU A 321 -16.23 11.38 -13.58
C LEU A 321 -15.90 11.25 -15.07
N SER A 322 -15.12 10.22 -15.44
CA SER A 322 -14.74 9.97 -16.83
C SER A 322 -15.94 9.56 -17.68
N GLU A 323 -16.85 8.73 -17.15
CA GLU A 323 -18.10 8.34 -17.81
C GLU A 323 -19.05 9.53 -18.05
N ILE A 324 -19.05 10.52 -17.15
CA ILE A 324 -19.85 11.76 -17.31
C ILE A 324 -19.26 12.66 -18.42
N GLY A 325 -17.96 12.58 -18.68
CA GLY A 325 -17.25 13.45 -19.63
C GLY A 325 -16.56 14.63 -18.96
N LEU A 326 -15.23 14.55 -18.93
CA LEU A 326 -14.34 15.60 -18.42
C LEU A 326 -13.90 16.55 -19.56
N PRO A 327 -13.58 17.81 -19.25
CA PRO A 327 -12.99 18.74 -20.24
C PRO A 327 -11.71 18.19 -20.86
N GLU A 328 -11.42 18.59 -22.11
CA GLU A 328 -10.27 18.07 -22.89
C GLU A 328 -8.92 18.29 -22.20
N ASN A 329 -8.76 19.38 -21.46
CA ASN A 329 -7.55 19.70 -20.72
C ASN A 329 -7.54 19.13 -19.28
N VAL A 330 -8.35 18.12 -18.98
CA VAL A 330 -8.33 17.43 -17.69
C VAL A 330 -7.76 16.03 -17.82
N GLU A 331 -6.67 15.77 -17.10
CA GLU A 331 -6.14 14.43 -16.90
C GLU A 331 -6.55 13.90 -15.53
N THR A 332 -6.73 12.58 -15.41
CA THR A 332 -7.10 11.94 -14.15
C THR A 332 -6.09 10.91 -13.68
N ALA A 333 -6.08 10.70 -12.37
CA ALA A 333 -5.37 9.60 -11.73
C ALA A 333 -6.13 9.16 -10.48
N HIS A 334 -5.81 7.97 -9.98
CA HIS A 334 -6.37 7.51 -8.71
C HIS A 334 -5.31 7.27 -7.66
N PHE A 335 -5.70 7.38 -6.39
CA PHE A 335 -4.82 7.07 -5.28
C PHE A 335 -4.25 5.65 -5.41
N GLY A 336 -2.94 5.51 -5.15
CA GLY A 336 -2.21 4.25 -5.35
C GLY A 336 -1.59 4.09 -6.76
N ALA A 337 -2.01 4.88 -7.75
CA ALA A 337 -1.50 4.80 -9.13
C ALA A 337 -0.86 6.13 -9.61
N VAL A 338 -0.26 6.88 -8.69
CA VAL A 338 0.39 8.18 -8.97
C VAL A 338 1.92 8.12 -8.93
N ALA A 339 2.50 7.08 -8.32
CA ALA A 339 3.95 6.95 -8.19
C ALA A 339 4.62 6.85 -9.57
N GLY A 340 5.79 7.50 -9.73
CA GLY A 340 6.55 7.51 -10.99
C GLY A 340 5.99 8.37 -12.12
N ILE A 341 4.84 9.03 -11.97
CA ILE A 341 4.29 9.91 -13.00
C ILE A 341 4.97 11.29 -12.95
N ASP A 342 5.63 11.67 -14.05
CA ASP A 342 6.31 12.97 -14.20
C ASP A 342 5.63 13.93 -15.21
N ARG A 343 4.71 13.45 -16.05
CA ARG A 343 4.13 14.26 -17.13
C ARG A 343 3.35 15.52 -16.66
N TRP A 344 2.98 15.60 -15.38
CA TRP A 344 2.25 16.73 -14.80
C TRP A 344 3.14 17.84 -14.24
N ALA A 345 4.47 17.75 -14.45
CA ALA A 345 5.43 18.77 -14.01
C ALA A 345 5.18 20.17 -14.60
N THR A 346 4.34 20.31 -15.63
CA THR A 346 3.94 21.59 -16.27
C THR A 346 2.44 21.89 -16.18
N ALA A 347 1.66 21.05 -15.47
CA ALA A 347 0.22 21.25 -15.30
C ALA A 347 -0.14 22.62 -14.68
N GLY A 348 -1.25 23.21 -15.12
CA GLY A 348 -1.79 24.48 -14.63
C GLY A 348 -2.50 24.36 -13.28
N GLY A 349 -2.85 23.15 -12.85
CA GLY A 349 -3.32 22.91 -11.49
C GLY A 349 -3.59 21.45 -11.17
N LEU A 350 -3.88 21.20 -9.89
CA LEU A 350 -4.21 19.87 -9.35
C LEU A 350 -5.42 19.97 -8.41
N ILE A 351 -6.37 19.07 -8.57
CA ILE A 351 -7.54 18.91 -7.70
C ILE A 351 -7.46 17.52 -7.07
N CYS A 352 -7.21 17.46 -5.76
CA CYS A 352 -7.12 16.22 -4.99
C CYS A 352 -8.43 16.01 -4.22
N ILE A 353 -9.23 15.01 -4.58
CA ILE A 353 -10.57 14.80 -4.04
C ILE A 353 -10.60 13.57 -3.15
N GLY A 354 -10.99 13.73 -1.89
CA GLY A 354 -11.08 12.62 -0.95
C GLY A 354 -9.74 12.16 -0.42
N ARG A 355 -9.70 10.88 0.00
CA ARG A 355 -8.54 10.18 0.56
C ARG A 355 -8.73 8.66 0.49
N LEU A 356 -7.65 7.90 0.60
CA LEU A 356 -7.73 6.49 1.04
C LEU A 356 -7.91 6.47 2.56
N GLN A 357 -8.82 5.65 3.07
CA GLN A 357 -9.04 5.46 4.51
C GLN A 357 -9.20 3.96 4.79
N PRO A 358 -8.13 3.26 5.19
CA PRO A 358 -8.26 1.87 5.60
C PRO A 358 -9.10 1.80 6.89
N GLY A 359 -9.90 0.76 7.08
CA GLY A 359 -10.65 0.56 8.33
C GLY A 359 -9.80 -0.10 9.43
N PRO A 360 -10.21 -0.03 10.70
CA PRO A 360 -9.44 -0.60 11.82
C PRO A 360 -9.12 -2.09 11.63
N ARG A 361 -10.10 -2.87 11.15
CA ARG A 361 -9.93 -4.31 10.85
C ARG A 361 -8.87 -4.62 9.77
N ILE A 362 -8.42 -3.62 9.02
CA ILE A 362 -7.28 -3.73 8.09
C ILE A 362 -6.00 -3.31 8.79
N VAL A 363 -6.01 -2.19 9.52
CA VAL A 363 -4.82 -1.59 10.10
C VAL A 363 -4.31 -2.34 11.33
N GLU A 364 -5.18 -2.77 12.23
CA GLU A 364 -4.79 -3.47 13.47
C GLU A 364 -4.02 -4.78 13.17
N PRO A 365 -4.45 -5.64 12.22
CA PRO A 365 -3.64 -6.80 11.84
C PRO A 365 -2.30 -6.43 11.18
N LEU A 366 -2.22 -5.31 10.45
CA LEU A 366 -0.96 -4.86 9.86
C LEU A 366 0.01 -4.37 10.95
N ALA A 367 -0.50 -3.64 11.94
CA ALA A 367 0.27 -3.23 13.11
C ALA A 367 0.81 -4.47 13.85
N GLY A 368 -0.02 -5.49 14.04
CA GLY A 368 0.41 -6.74 14.66
C GLY A 368 1.47 -7.53 13.85
N ILE A 369 1.48 -7.40 12.53
CA ILE A 369 2.58 -7.96 11.71
C ILE A 369 3.89 -7.21 12.00
N ILE A 370 3.85 -5.88 12.12
CA ILE A 370 5.04 -5.07 12.37
C ILE A 370 5.59 -5.34 13.77
N THR A 371 4.75 -5.23 14.80
CA THR A 371 5.15 -5.41 16.21
C THR A 371 5.43 -6.86 16.55
N GLY A 372 4.78 -7.81 15.87
CA GLY A 372 4.77 -9.23 16.25
C GLY A 372 3.77 -9.55 17.37
N GLU A 373 3.01 -8.57 17.84
CA GLU A 373 2.06 -8.65 18.95
C GLU A 373 0.64 -8.38 18.48
N VAL A 374 -0.36 -8.76 19.26
CA VAL A 374 -1.76 -8.48 18.90
C VAL A 374 -2.07 -7.03 19.25
N THR A 375 -2.45 -6.24 18.25
CA THR A 375 -2.98 -4.89 18.47
C THR A 375 -4.37 -4.97 19.09
N GLU A 376 -4.64 -4.16 20.11
CA GLU A 376 -5.95 -4.07 20.73
C GLU A 376 -6.99 -3.58 19.71
N ALA A 377 -8.07 -4.34 19.57
CA ALA A 377 -9.13 -4.00 18.63
C ALA A 377 -9.95 -2.84 19.18
N LEU A 378 -10.29 -1.89 18.31
CA LEU A 378 -11.20 -0.82 18.67
C LEU A 378 -12.58 -1.38 19.09
N PRO A 379 -13.23 -0.77 20.11
CA PRO A 379 -14.55 -1.19 20.53
C PRO A 379 -15.57 -0.94 19.40
N GLU A 380 -16.60 -1.78 19.35
CA GLU A 380 -17.72 -1.55 18.43
C GLU A 380 -18.53 -0.32 18.87
N GLY A 381 -18.89 0.53 17.91
CA GLY A 381 -19.74 1.69 18.15
C GLY A 381 -21.22 1.32 18.25
N GLU A 382 -22.04 2.28 18.71
CA GLU A 382 -23.50 2.11 18.90
C GLU A 382 -24.24 1.67 17.62
N ALA A 383 -23.77 2.09 16.45
CA ALA A 383 -24.35 1.73 15.15
C ALA A 383 -23.86 0.38 14.59
N GLY A 384 -23.06 -0.36 15.37
CA GLY A 384 -22.42 -1.62 14.99
C GLY A 384 -21.09 -1.41 14.26
N GLY A 385 -20.10 -2.24 14.61
CA GLY A 385 -18.76 -2.21 14.03
C GLY A 385 -17.84 -1.16 14.66
N ALA A 386 -16.53 -1.44 14.62
CA ALA A 386 -15.50 -0.56 15.16
C ALA A 386 -15.03 0.48 14.12
N TRP A 387 -14.88 1.73 14.55
CA TRP A 387 -14.33 2.81 13.73
C TRP A 387 -13.45 3.74 14.57
N TYR A 388 -12.58 4.50 13.91
CA TYR A 388 -11.65 5.40 14.58
C TYR A 388 -12.38 6.47 15.40
N PRO A 389 -11.92 6.76 16.63
CA PRO A 389 -12.36 7.96 17.35
C PRO A 389 -11.99 9.23 16.58
N ARG A 390 -12.69 10.32 16.89
CA ARG A 390 -12.40 11.65 16.38
C ARG A 390 -11.33 12.32 17.24
N ALA A 391 -10.34 12.92 16.61
CA ALA A 391 -9.34 13.75 17.25
C ALA A 391 -9.35 15.16 16.64
N GLU A 392 -9.07 16.16 17.46
CA GLU A 392 -8.84 17.53 16.98
C GLU A 392 -7.54 17.59 16.17
N GLY A 393 -7.59 18.27 15.03
CA GLY A 393 -6.46 18.57 14.17
C GLY A 393 -6.51 20.02 13.69
N GLY A 394 -5.46 20.44 12.99
CA GLY A 394 -5.34 21.81 12.50
C GLY A 394 -4.80 21.88 11.09
N ILE A 395 -5.51 22.58 10.21
CA ILE A 395 -5.00 22.96 8.89
C ILE A 395 -4.25 24.28 9.04
N ARG A 396 -2.96 24.28 8.70
CA ARG A 396 -2.09 25.45 8.85
C ARG A 396 -2.22 26.38 7.65
N LEU A 397 -2.48 27.66 7.89
CA LEU A 397 -2.44 28.70 6.87
C LEU A 397 -1.01 29.21 6.67
N ALA A 398 -0.69 29.66 5.46
CA ALA A 398 0.58 30.32 5.14
C ALA A 398 0.77 31.64 5.92
N SER A 399 -0.33 32.24 6.41
CA SER A 399 -0.31 33.39 7.33
C SER A 399 0.24 33.05 8.71
N GLY A 400 0.30 31.76 9.08
CA GLY A 400 0.62 31.28 10.43
C GLY A 400 -0.60 30.88 11.26
N ASP A 401 -1.81 31.25 10.82
CA ASP A 401 -3.05 30.86 11.51
C ASP A 401 -3.35 29.36 11.35
N THR A 402 -4.26 28.84 12.16
CA THR A 402 -4.69 27.43 12.09
C THR A 402 -6.21 27.32 12.15
N VAL A 403 -6.78 26.58 11.20
CA VAL A 403 -8.21 26.25 11.17
C VAL A 403 -8.39 24.87 11.78
N ARG A 404 -9.22 24.79 12.83
CA ARG A 404 -9.50 23.54 13.53
C ARG A 404 -10.38 22.63 12.68
N VAL A 405 -10.05 21.34 12.68
CA VAL A 405 -10.83 20.27 12.04
C VAL A 405 -10.87 19.04 12.92
N GLU A 406 -11.87 18.20 12.77
CA GLU A 406 -11.89 16.87 13.38
C GLU A 406 -11.52 15.81 12.34
N HIS A 407 -10.69 14.86 12.73
CA HIS A 407 -10.24 13.79 11.86
C HIS A 407 -10.26 12.44 12.58
N GLU A 408 -10.18 11.36 11.80
CA GLU A 408 -10.11 10.00 12.32
C GLU A 408 -8.69 9.69 12.78
N HIS A 409 -8.55 9.14 13.98
CA HIS A 409 -7.27 8.80 14.59
C HIS A 409 -7.36 7.48 15.34
N HIS A 410 -6.34 6.63 15.22
CA HIS A 410 -6.25 5.38 15.98
C HIS A 410 -5.45 5.60 17.27
N PRO A 411 -5.88 5.08 18.44
CA PRO A 411 -5.17 5.28 19.71
C PRO A 411 -3.87 4.48 19.82
N ASP A 412 -3.79 3.29 19.19
CA ASP A 412 -2.52 2.55 19.08
C ASP A 412 -1.57 3.28 18.10
N PRO A 413 -0.34 3.63 18.51
CA PRO A 413 0.57 4.46 17.71
C PRO A 413 1.08 3.77 16.45
N VAL A 414 1.25 2.44 16.44
CA VAL A 414 1.72 1.70 15.25
C VAL A 414 0.61 1.60 14.23
N ALA A 415 -0.61 1.31 14.68
CA ALA A 415 -1.80 1.34 13.84
C ALA A 415 -2.06 2.74 13.29
N GLU A 416 -1.93 3.79 14.10
CA GLU A 416 -2.06 5.16 13.62
C GLU A 416 -1.00 5.51 12.58
N ALA A 417 0.27 5.19 12.83
CA ALA A 417 1.33 5.45 11.87
C ALA A 417 1.07 4.74 10.53
N LEU A 418 0.52 3.52 10.56
CA LEU A 418 0.09 2.81 9.35
C LEU A 418 -1.11 3.48 8.65
N ARG A 419 -2.13 3.88 9.40
CA ARG A 419 -3.29 4.63 8.88
C ARG A 419 -2.80 5.91 8.21
N TRP A 420 -1.92 6.66 8.89
CA TRP A 420 -1.33 7.90 8.42
C TRP A 420 -0.52 7.69 7.13
N GLN A 421 0.30 6.63 7.07
CA GLN A 421 1.06 6.26 5.87
C GLN A 421 0.19 5.92 4.67
N ILE A 422 -1.00 5.35 4.88
CA ILE A 422 -1.91 5.03 3.78
C ILE A 422 -2.72 6.28 3.36
N THR A 423 -3.13 7.10 4.33
CA THR A 423 -4.04 8.22 4.14
C THR A 423 -3.29 9.52 3.83
N GLU A 424 -2.64 10.12 4.80
CA GLU A 424 -1.96 11.42 4.74
C GLU A 424 -0.74 11.37 3.81
N ALA A 425 0.14 10.38 3.97
CA ALA A 425 1.30 10.24 3.08
C ALA A 425 0.86 10.02 1.62
N GLY A 426 -0.17 9.20 1.39
CA GLY A 426 -0.75 9.01 0.07
C GLY A 426 -1.26 10.32 -0.57
N LEU A 427 -1.89 11.19 0.23
CA LEU A 427 -2.31 12.53 -0.21
C LEU A 427 -1.13 13.43 -0.54
N ILE A 428 -0.11 13.49 0.33
CA ILE A 428 1.10 14.28 0.10
C ILE A 428 1.81 13.84 -1.19
N GLN A 429 1.91 12.53 -1.41
CA GLN A 429 2.48 11.95 -2.62
C GLN A 429 1.68 12.29 -3.88
N ALA A 430 0.35 12.28 -3.80
CA ALA A 430 -0.53 12.70 -4.89
C ALA A 430 -0.37 14.19 -5.22
N ILE A 431 -0.42 15.06 -4.21
CA ILE A 431 -0.26 16.51 -4.38
C ILE A 431 1.14 16.84 -4.90
N GLY A 432 2.15 16.11 -4.44
CA GLY A 432 3.55 16.24 -4.87
C GLY A 432 3.76 16.03 -6.36
N ARG A 433 2.82 15.41 -7.08
CA ARG A 433 2.90 15.26 -8.54
C ARG A 433 2.84 16.57 -9.30
N LEU A 434 2.25 17.62 -8.71
CA LEU A 434 2.29 18.97 -9.30
C LEU A 434 3.70 19.60 -9.24
N ARG A 435 4.62 19.06 -8.41
CA ARG A 435 5.97 19.60 -8.17
C ARG A 435 5.96 21.08 -7.79
N ALA A 436 5.08 21.44 -6.84
CA ALA A 436 4.85 22.82 -6.41
C ALA A 436 6.13 23.60 -6.05
N LEU A 437 7.13 22.91 -5.50
CA LEU A 437 8.44 23.49 -5.16
C LEU A 437 9.22 24.07 -6.34
N ARG A 438 9.01 23.54 -7.56
CA ARG A 438 9.78 23.89 -8.77
C ARG A 438 9.09 24.91 -9.66
N ARG A 439 7.96 25.48 -9.22
CA ARG A 439 7.16 26.42 -10.02
C ARG A 439 7.77 27.82 -10.03
N GLY A 440 7.67 28.48 -11.18
CA GLY A 440 8.14 29.85 -11.41
C GLY A 440 7.04 30.75 -12.00
N PRO A 441 7.34 32.02 -12.28
CA PRO A 441 6.38 32.98 -12.81
C PRO A 441 5.79 32.57 -14.16
N ASP A 442 6.54 31.83 -14.98
CA ASP A 442 6.11 31.39 -16.31
C ASP A 442 5.25 30.12 -16.28
N ALA A 443 5.16 29.45 -15.12
CA ALA A 443 4.36 28.24 -14.94
C ALA A 443 3.67 28.24 -13.56
N PRO A 444 2.80 29.23 -13.27
CA PRO A 444 2.07 29.28 -12.01
C PRO A 444 1.02 28.17 -11.97
N ALA A 445 0.67 27.67 -10.80
CA ALA A 445 -0.33 26.60 -10.68
C ALA A 445 -1.25 26.81 -9.47
N PHE A 446 -2.34 26.06 -9.43
CA PHE A 446 -3.18 25.96 -8.23
C PHE A 446 -3.26 24.53 -7.70
N VAL A 447 -3.56 24.40 -6.41
CA VAL A 447 -3.88 23.13 -5.75
C VAL A 447 -5.19 23.28 -4.98
N ASP A 448 -6.19 22.48 -5.31
CA ASP A 448 -7.42 22.33 -4.54
C ASP A 448 -7.40 20.97 -3.81
N ILE A 449 -7.35 20.99 -2.48
CA ILE A 449 -7.39 19.78 -1.64
C ILE A 449 -8.81 19.67 -1.07
N ILE A 450 -9.61 18.73 -1.55
CA ILE A 450 -11.01 18.57 -1.15
C ILE A 450 -11.11 17.42 -0.15
N ASN A 451 -10.80 17.69 1.11
CA ASN A 451 -11.00 16.80 2.26
C ASN A 451 -10.77 17.56 3.58
N ASP A 452 -11.12 16.91 4.70
CA ASP A 452 -10.97 17.45 6.06
C ASP A 452 -9.68 16.96 6.76
N VAL A 453 -8.71 16.41 6.02
CA VAL A 453 -7.51 15.80 6.62
C VAL A 453 -6.49 16.89 6.96
N PRO A 454 -6.03 16.99 8.22
CA PRO A 454 -4.95 17.91 8.57
C PRO A 454 -3.63 17.38 8.00
N LEU A 455 -3.15 17.99 6.92
CA LEU A 455 -1.88 17.64 6.29
C LEU A 455 -0.72 18.47 6.86
N PRO A 456 0.51 17.93 6.92
CA PRO A 456 1.71 18.66 7.34
C PRO A 456 2.22 19.62 6.24
N LEU A 457 1.32 20.40 5.66
CA LEU A 457 1.63 21.43 4.66
C LEU A 457 0.84 22.70 4.99
N SER A 458 1.41 23.86 4.64
CA SER A 458 0.71 25.14 4.75
C SER A 458 -0.11 25.40 3.49
N VAL A 459 -1.36 25.81 3.65
CA VAL A 459 -2.25 26.25 2.55
C VAL A 459 -2.45 27.76 2.58
N ASP A 460 -2.74 28.38 1.45
CA ASP A 460 -3.02 29.82 1.37
C ASP A 460 -4.42 30.16 1.89
N ALA A 461 -5.36 29.22 1.76
CA ALA A 461 -6.73 29.39 2.25
C ALA A 461 -7.38 28.07 2.69
N VAL A 462 -8.25 28.15 3.69
CA VAL A 462 -9.22 27.10 4.00
C VAL A 462 -10.60 27.66 3.67
N VAL A 463 -11.36 26.92 2.87
CA VAL A 463 -12.66 27.37 2.33
C VAL A 463 -13.70 26.30 2.63
N SER A 464 -14.91 26.69 3.01
CA SER A 464 -15.98 25.69 3.18
C SER A 464 -16.44 25.17 1.82
N TRP A 465 -16.97 23.93 1.77
CA TRP A 465 -17.55 23.38 0.55
C TRP A 465 -18.68 24.25 -0.01
N ASP A 466 -19.46 24.88 0.86
CA ASP A 466 -20.57 25.74 0.45
C ASP A 466 -20.11 27.04 -0.23
N GLU A 467 -18.96 27.58 0.19
CA GLU A 467 -18.31 28.72 -0.47
C GLU A 467 -17.59 28.31 -1.76
N ALA A 468 -17.01 27.11 -1.79
CA ALA A 468 -16.20 26.65 -2.91
C ALA A 468 -17.00 26.06 -4.08
N LYS A 469 -18.16 25.45 -3.81
CA LYS A 469 -19.00 24.85 -4.85
C LYS A 469 -19.57 25.93 -5.76
N VAL A 470 -19.72 25.60 -7.03
CA VAL A 470 -20.21 26.53 -8.05
C VAL A 470 -21.52 26.06 -8.66
N GLY A 471 -22.33 27.02 -9.10
CA GLY A 471 -23.67 26.77 -9.64
C GLY A 471 -23.65 26.16 -11.05
N ALA A 472 -24.84 25.94 -11.60
CA ALA A 472 -25.01 25.39 -12.94
C ALA A 472 -24.39 26.25 -14.05
N TRP A 473 -24.13 27.53 -13.77
CA TRP A 473 -23.42 28.42 -14.70
C TRP A 473 -22.02 27.92 -15.09
N ALA A 474 -21.36 27.13 -14.23
CA ALA A 474 -20.02 26.61 -14.48
C ALA A 474 -19.97 25.56 -15.61
N GLU A 475 -21.13 25.04 -16.03
CA GLU A 475 -21.24 24.16 -17.19
C GLU A 475 -20.91 24.87 -18.51
N MET A 476 -21.09 26.20 -18.57
CA MET A 476 -20.74 27.01 -19.74
C MET A 476 -19.24 27.37 -19.79
N ALA A 477 -18.54 27.29 -18.65
CA ALA A 477 -17.17 27.76 -18.53
C ALA A 477 -16.18 27.09 -19.51
N PRO A 478 -16.26 25.77 -19.80
CA PRO A 478 -15.40 25.13 -20.79
C PRO A 478 -15.52 25.71 -22.21
N GLU A 479 -16.68 26.25 -22.59
CA GLU A 479 -16.90 26.92 -23.87
C GLU A 479 -16.31 28.35 -23.92
N GLY A 480 -15.75 28.83 -22.81
CA GLY A 480 -15.14 30.15 -22.73
C GLY A 480 -16.13 31.32 -22.71
N VAL A 481 -17.43 31.06 -22.51
CA VAL A 481 -18.48 32.07 -22.45
C VAL A 481 -19.37 31.88 -21.23
N LEU A 482 -19.78 32.98 -20.59
CA LEU A 482 -20.77 32.98 -19.51
C LEU A 482 -21.91 33.94 -19.90
N LEU A 483 -23.09 33.38 -20.16
CA LEU A 483 -24.26 34.17 -20.55
C LEU A 483 -25.02 34.63 -19.29
N ALA A 484 -25.46 35.88 -19.28
CA ALA A 484 -26.20 36.47 -18.16
C ALA A 484 -27.73 36.47 -18.36
N SER A 485 -28.18 36.20 -19.60
CA SER A 485 -29.60 36.16 -19.97
C SER A 485 -30.09 34.71 -19.94
N PRO A 486 -31.15 34.39 -19.17
CA PRO A 486 -31.77 33.07 -19.23
C PRO A 486 -32.27 32.69 -20.64
N ALA A 487 -32.53 33.65 -21.53
CA ALA A 487 -32.91 33.34 -22.92
C ALA A 487 -31.76 32.78 -23.72
N ASP A 488 -30.62 33.43 -23.57
CA ASP A 488 -29.45 33.09 -24.37
C ASP A 488 -28.85 31.79 -23.83
N ILE A 489 -28.90 31.56 -22.51
CA ILE A 489 -28.51 30.28 -21.90
C ILE A 489 -29.39 29.13 -22.43
N GLU A 490 -30.71 29.28 -22.44
CA GLU A 490 -31.63 28.25 -22.96
C GLU A 490 -31.39 27.97 -24.46
N ALA A 491 -31.11 29.02 -25.24
CA ALA A 491 -30.87 28.89 -26.68
C ALA A 491 -29.49 28.31 -27.02
N CYS A 492 -28.43 28.68 -26.29
CA CYS A 492 -27.05 28.32 -26.62
C CYS A 492 -26.56 27.07 -25.87
N PHE A 493 -27.17 26.75 -24.71
CA PHE A 493 -26.82 25.62 -23.86
C PHE A 493 -28.05 24.77 -23.49
N PRO A 494 -28.80 24.26 -24.48
CA PRO A 494 -30.05 23.52 -24.23
C PRO A 494 -29.85 22.25 -23.39
N GLU A 495 -28.66 21.65 -23.41
CA GLU A 495 -28.28 20.50 -22.57
C GLU A 495 -28.08 20.87 -21.09
N VAL A 496 -27.63 22.09 -20.80
CA VAL A 496 -27.49 22.63 -19.43
C VAL A 496 -28.83 23.15 -18.93
N ALA A 497 -29.58 23.80 -19.81
CA ALA A 497 -30.81 24.52 -19.51
C ALA A 497 -31.92 24.17 -20.52
N PRO A 498 -32.50 22.96 -20.45
CA PRO A 498 -33.55 22.53 -21.38
C PRO A 498 -34.87 23.31 -21.22
N THR A 499 -34.98 24.12 -20.17
CA THR A 499 -36.11 25.01 -19.92
C THR A 499 -35.63 26.36 -19.41
N ARG A 500 -36.43 27.39 -19.64
CA ARG A 500 -36.21 28.73 -19.11
C ARG A 500 -36.00 28.80 -17.59
N ASP A 501 -36.64 27.93 -16.82
CA ASP A 501 -36.44 27.87 -15.36
C ASP A 501 -35.07 27.29 -15.00
N LYS A 502 -34.60 26.27 -15.72
CA LYS A 502 -33.23 25.77 -15.57
C LYS A 502 -32.19 26.80 -16.03
N ALA A 503 -32.51 27.59 -17.05
CA ALA A 503 -31.65 28.69 -17.48
C ALA A 503 -31.50 29.76 -16.38
N ARG A 504 -32.56 30.06 -15.62
CA ARG A 504 -32.49 30.97 -14.46
C ARG A 504 -31.56 30.45 -13.37
N GLU A 505 -31.56 29.14 -13.11
CA GLU A 505 -30.63 28.50 -12.14
C GLU A 505 -29.16 28.54 -12.62
N ALA A 506 -28.93 28.66 -13.93
CA ALA A 506 -27.62 28.69 -14.57
C ALA A 506 -27.10 30.10 -14.88
N VAL A 507 -27.79 31.16 -14.43
CA VAL A 507 -27.28 32.52 -14.51
C VAL A 507 -26.09 32.67 -13.55
N PRO A 508 -24.92 33.16 -14.01
CA PRO A 508 -23.81 33.46 -13.13
C PRO A 508 -24.22 34.46 -12.05
N PRO A 509 -23.73 34.33 -10.80
CA PRO A 509 -23.96 35.35 -9.79
C PRO A 509 -23.41 36.69 -10.32
N THR A 510 -24.16 37.77 -10.10
CA THR A 510 -23.67 39.13 -10.38
C THR A 510 -22.40 39.33 -9.57
N MET A 511 -21.24 39.29 -10.24
CA MET A 511 -19.98 39.60 -9.58
C MET A 511 -20.06 41.07 -9.16
N GLY A 512 -20.22 41.31 -7.85
CA GLY A 512 -19.93 42.62 -7.29
C GLY A 512 -18.48 42.92 -7.65
N VAL A 513 -18.28 43.84 -8.58
CA VAL A 513 -16.96 44.40 -8.89
C VAL A 513 -16.56 45.23 -7.68
N THR A 514 -16.02 44.59 -6.64
CA THR A 514 -15.17 45.29 -5.68
C THR A 514 -13.80 45.40 -6.32
N SER A 515 -13.48 46.65 -6.66
CA SER A 515 -12.27 47.14 -7.32
C SER A 515 -10.98 46.75 -6.61
#